data_AF-A0A6J4T4T0-F1
#
_entry.id   AF-A0A6J4T4T0-F1
#
_cell.length_a   1.000
_cell.length_b   1.000
_cell.length_c   1.000
_cell.angle_alpha   90.00
_cell.angle_beta   90.00
_cell.angle_gamma   90.00
#
_symmetry.space_group_name_H-M   'P 1'
#
loop_
_entity.id
_entity.type
_entity.pdbx_description
1 polymer ?
#
loop_
_entity_poly.entity_id
_entity_poly.type
_entity_poly.pdbx_seq_one_letter_code
_entity_poly.pdbx_strand_id
1 'polypeptide(L)'
;MSWAGLFSLTNLVAVLGWLALLFLPRRPAILSAVLYAGVGLLCLAYLAMFVGSLSGMADPGRVAGTPAPDLSDYSIEGIRSLFMSDGGIVIGWTHYLAFDLF
;
A
#
# COMPACT_ATOMS: atom_id res chain seq x y z
N MET A 1 -0.15 11.85 -8.95
CA MET A 1 1.08 11.79 -8.13
C MET A 1 1.96 10.69 -8.67
N SER A 2 3.28 10.75 -8.50
CA SER A 2 4.17 9.63 -8.85
C SER A 2 4.04 8.50 -7.84
N TRP A 3 4.38 7.27 -8.25
CA TRP A 3 4.44 6.10 -7.36
C TRP A 3 5.41 6.31 -6.19
N ALA A 4 6.58 6.93 -6.44
CA ALA A 4 7.51 7.31 -5.38
C ALA A 4 6.91 8.28 -4.34
N GLY A 5 6.06 9.23 -4.79
CA GLY A 5 5.35 10.13 -3.90
C GLY A 5 4.30 9.40 -3.05
N LEU A 6 3.55 8.48 -3.67
CA LEU A 6 2.58 7.65 -2.95
C LEU A 6 3.26 6.73 -1.93
N PHE A 7 4.37 6.09 -2.30
CA PHE A 7 5.20 5.30 -1.40
C PHE A 7 5.67 6.10 -0.19
N SER A 8 6.17 7.32 -0.41
CA SER A 8 6.62 8.20 0.67
C SER A 8 5.47 8.60 1.59
N LEU A 9 4.30 8.89 1.01
CA LEU A 9 3.11 9.29 1.76
C LEU A 9 2.57 8.15 2.64
N THR A 10 2.47 6.93 2.11
CA THR A 10 1.95 5.79 2.89
C THR A 10 2.90 5.42 4.03
N ASN A 11 4.22 5.49 3.81
CA ASN A 11 5.20 5.36 4.88
C ASN A 11 5.11 6.46 5.94
N LEU A 12 4.89 7.71 5.53
CA LEU A 12 4.72 8.82 6.48
C LEU A 12 3.50 8.58 7.39
N VAL A 13 2.37 8.17 6.82
CA VAL A 13 1.17 7.83 7.60
C VAL A 13 1.47 6.71 8.60
N ALA A 14 2.19 5.66 8.17
CA ALA A 14 2.56 4.56 9.04
C ALA A 14 3.46 5.00 10.20
N VAL A 15 4.54 5.74 9.91
CA VAL A 15 5.45 6.26 10.92
C VAL A 15 4.71 7.16 11.91
N LEU A 16 3.83 8.06 11.45
CA LEU A 16 3.04 8.92 12.35
C LEU A 16 2.15 8.10 13.29
N GLY A 17 1.51 7.04 12.79
CA GLY A 17 0.71 6.14 13.61
C GLY A 17 1.56 5.37 14.63
N TRP A 18 2.71 4.84 14.23
CA TRP A 18 3.63 4.16 15.16
C TRP A 18 4.21 5.10 16.20
N LEU A 19 4.59 6.33 15.83
CA LEU A 19 5.04 7.34 16.78
C LEU A 19 3.94 7.67 17.79
N ALA A 20 2.68 7.77 17.36
CA ALA A 20 1.56 7.95 18.28
C ALA A 20 1.42 6.76 19.24
N LEU A 21 1.52 5.52 18.76
CA LEU A 21 1.44 4.32 19.61
C LEU A 21 2.64 4.19 20.58
N LEU A 22 3.82 4.66 20.17
CA LEU A 22 5.04 4.58 20.95
C LEU A 22 5.10 5.64 22.05
N PHE A 23 4.69 6.88 21.74
CA PHE A 23 4.93 8.04 22.60
C PHE A 23 3.68 8.59 23.30
N LEU A 24 2.46 8.39 22.76
CA LEU A 24 1.25 8.92 23.38
C LEU A 24 0.61 7.91 24.35
N PRO A 25 -0.12 8.38 25.37
CA PRO A 25 -0.83 7.49 26.28
C PRO A 25 -1.92 6.72 25.52
N ARG A 26 -2.02 5.41 25.75
CA ARG A 26 -2.95 4.46 25.11
C ARG A 26 -4.41 4.67 25.53
N ARG A 27 -4.91 5.90 25.38
CA ARG A 27 -6.31 6.26 25.62
C ARG A 27 -7.15 5.84 24.42
N PRO A 28 -8.44 5.53 24.62
CA PRO A 28 -9.33 5.14 23.53
C PRO A 28 -9.29 6.10 22.34
N ALA A 29 -9.22 7.42 22.58
CA ALA A 29 -9.13 8.41 21.52
C ALA A 29 -7.89 8.25 20.62
N ILE A 30 -6.72 7.93 21.18
CA ILE A 30 -5.49 7.76 20.40
C ILE A 30 -5.54 6.47 19.58
N LEU A 31 -5.98 5.37 20.21
CA LEU A 31 -6.12 4.09 19.52
C LEU A 31 -7.15 4.18 18.39
N SER A 32 -8.29 4.85 18.62
CA SER A 32 -9.29 5.11 17.59
C SER A 32 -8.75 6.02 16.48
N ALA A 33 -7.95 7.04 16.80
CA ALA A 33 -7.32 7.88 15.78
C ALA A 33 -6.35 7.07 14.91
N VAL A 34 -5.52 6.22 15.51
CA VAL A 34 -4.62 5.34 14.77
C VAL A 34 -5.38 4.37 13.89
N LEU A 35 -6.42 3.71 14.42
CA LEU A 35 -7.24 2.77 13.67
C LEU A 35 -8.01 3.44 12.52
N TYR A 36 -8.75 4.52 12.78
CA TYR A 36 -9.64 5.09 11.77
C TYR A 36 -8.93 6.09 10.84
N ALA A 37 -8.03 6.92 11.36
CA ALA A 37 -7.34 7.93 10.56
C ALA A 37 -6.03 7.41 9.96
N GLY A 38 -5.28 6.55 10.67
CA GLY A 38 -4.07 5.93 10.15
C GLY A 38 -4.39 4.74 9.25
N VAL A 39 -4.84 3.64 9.85
CA VAL A 39 -5.13 2.39 9.13
C VAL A 39 -6.25 2.58 8.13
N GLY A 40 -7.35 3.24 8.51
CA GLY A 40 -8.47 3.52 7.61
C GLY A 40 -8.04 4.30 6.36
N LEU A 41 -7.15 5.30 6.49
CA LEU A 41 -6.62 6.04 5.34
C LEU A 41 -5.75 5.16 4.44
N LEU A 42 -4.89 4.30 5.03
CA LEU A 42 -4.09 3.35 4.26
C LEU A 42 -4.94 2.33 3.50
N CYS A 43 -6.02 1.83 4.12
CA CYS A 43 -6.99 0.95 3.47
C CYS A 43 -7.66 1.63 2.27
N LEU A 44 -8.08 2.90 2.42
CA LEU A 44 -8.67 3.67 1.31
C LEU A 44 -7.66 3.93 0.20
N ALA A 45 -6.42 4.26 0.55
CA ALA A 45 -5.35 4.44 -0.43
C ALA A 45 -5.06 3.14 -1.19
N TYR A 46 -4.93 2.02 -0.47
CA TYR A 46 -4.78 0.68 -1.06
C TYR A 46 -5.91 0.38 -2.04
N LEU A 47 -7.18 0.54 -1.62
CA LEU A 47 -8.33 0.30 -2.47
C LEU A 47 -8.31 1.16 -3.73
N ALA A 48 -8.05 2.47 -3.59
CA ALA A 48 -8.02 3.40 -4.71
C ALA A 48 -6.92 3.05 -5.72
N MET A 49 -5.70 2.74 -5.25
CA MET A 49 -4.60 2.35 -6.12
C MET A 49 -4.85 0.99 -6.79
N PHE A 50 -5.38 0.02 -6.05
CA PHE A 50 -5.70 -1.30 -6.57
C PHE A 50 -6.79 -1.24 -7.66
N VAL A 51 -7.90 -0.55 -7.39
CA VAL A 51 -8.98 -0.34 -8.36
C VAL A 51 -8.48 0.45 -9.57
N GLY A 52 -7.72 1.53 -9.36
CA GLY A 52 -7.17 2.33 -10.45
C GLY A 52 -6.21 1.55 -11.35
N SER A 53 -5.42 0.63 -10.78
CA SER A 53 -4.53 -0.24 -11.55
C SER A 53 -5.30 -1.32 -12.31
N LEU A 54 -6.32 -1.95 -11.71
CA LEU A 54 -7.11 -2.99 -12.37
C LEU A 54 -8.03 -2.45 -13.46
N SER A 55 -8.57 -1.25 -13.27
CA SER A 55 -9.42 -0.59 -14.27
C SER A 55 -8.63 0.03 -15.42
N GLY A 56 -7.29 0.04 -15.34
CA GLY A 56 -6.42 0.72 -16.30
C GLY A 56 -6.45 2.26 -16.21
N MET A 57 -7.09 2.83 -15.17
CA MET A 57 -7.13 4.26 -14.93
C MET A 57 -5.79 4.85 -14.46
N ALA A 58 -4.91 4.00 -13.93
CA ALA A 58 -3.57 4.35 -13.50
C ALA A 58 -2.54 3.45 -14.18
N ASP A 59 -1.53 4.03 -14.83
CA ASP A 59 -0.38 3.29 -15.35
C ASP A 59 0.49 2.80 -14.17
N PRO A 60 0.66 1.49 -13.99
CA PRO A 60 1.45 0.94 -12.90
C PRO A 60 2.96 1.20 -13.05
N GLY A 61 3.44 1.75 -14.18
CA GLY A 61 4.86 1.99 -14.38
C GLY A 61 5.63 0.68 -14.49
N ARG A 62 5.21 -0.19 -15.41
CA ARG A 62 5.85 -1.50 -15.62
C ARG A 62 7.30 -1.35 -16.08
N VAL A 63 8.14 -2.25 -15.61
CA VAL A 63 9.52 -2.36 -16.11
C VAL A 63 9.50 -2.78 -17.58
N ALA A 64 10.19 -2.02 -18.42
CA ALA A 64 10.25 -2.27 -19.86
C ALA A 64 10.77 -3.69 -20.16
N GLY A 65 10.14 -4.37 -21.12
CA GLY A 65 10.51 -5.73 -21.51
C GLY A 65 9.98 -6.85 -20.61
N THR A 66 9.17 -6.53 -19.59
CA THR A 66 8.53 -7.55 -18.75
C THR A 66 7.17 -7.98 -19.31
N PRO A 67 6.85 -9.29 -19.34
CA PRO A 67 5.53 -9.77 -19.74
C PRO A 67 4.42 -9.26 -18.82
N ALA A 68 3.19 -9.18 -19.36
CA ALA A 68 1.99 -8.98 -18.54
C ALA A 68 1.90 -10.10 -17.47
N PRO A 69 1.43 -9.80 -16.25
CA PRO A 69 1.40 -10.80 -15.20
C PRO A 69 0.26 -11.79 -15.48
N ASP A 70 0.49 -13.06 -15.22
CA ASP A 70 -0.60 -14.04 -15.20
C ASP A 70 -1.26 -14.03 -13.82
N LEU A 71 -2.47 -13.48 -13.73
CA LEU A 71 -3.23 -13.41 -12.47
C LEU A 71 -3.75 -14.79 -12.01
N SER A 72 -3.64 -15.82 -12.84
CA SER A 72 -4.00 -17.20 -12.50
C SER A 72 -2.81 -18.04 -11.99
N ASP A 73 -1.58 -17.53 -12.13
CA ASP A 73 -0.38 -18.20 -11.63
C ASP A 73 -0.09 -17.79 -10.17
N TYR A 74 -0.47 -18.67 -9.24
CA TYR A 74 -0.24 -18.51 -7.80
C TYR A 74 1.13 -19.04 -7.33
N SER A 75 2.04 -19.36 -8.24
CA SER A 75 3.42 -19.72 -7.89
C SER A 75 4.19 -18.50 -7.35
N ILE A 76 5.32 -18.75 -6.68
CA ILE A 76 6.21 -17.67 -6.21
C ILE A 76 6.68 -16.80 -7.39
N GLU A 77 6.91 -17.41 -8.55
CA GLU A 77 7.29 -16.70 -9.77
C GLU A 77 6.15 -15.83 -10.30
N GLY A 78 4.94 -16.38 -10.41
CA GLY A 78 3.73 -15.66 -10.80
C GLY A 78 3.45 -14.47 -9.89
N ILE A 79 3.47 -14.66 -8.57
CA ILE A 79 3.27 -13.57 -7.60
C ILE A 79 4.37 -12.52 -7.70
N ARG A 80 5.65 -12.92 -7.83
CA ARG A 80 6.77 -11.97 -8.02
C ARG A 80 6.58 -11.12 -9.27
N SER A 81 6.02 -11.69 -10.34
CA SER A 81 5.78 -10.99 -11.60
C SER A 81 4.83 -9.79 -11.45
N LEU A 82 3.90 -9.83 -10.49
CA LEU A 82 2.99 -8.72 -10.16
C LEU A 82 3.74 -7.47 -9.69
N PHE A 83 4.92 -7.67 -9.09
CA PHE A 83 5.78 -6.61 -8.56
C PHE A 83 6.80 -6.08 -9.56
N MET A 84 6.76 -6.50 -10.83
CA MET A 84 7.58 -5.93 -11.91
C MET A 84 7.01 -4.59 -12.42
N SER A 85 6.59 -3.74 -11.48
CA SER A 85 6.06 -2.39 -11.69
C SER A 85 6.14 -1.59 -10.39
N ASP A 86 6.40 -0.29 -10.49
CA ASP A 86 6.44 0.58 -9.32
C ASP A 86 5.09 0.58 -8.59
N GLY A 87 3.98 0.67 -9.34
CA GLY A 87 2.63 0.63 -8.80
C GLY A 87 2.31 -0.67 -8.06
N GLY A 88 2.71 -1.82 -8.61
CA GLY A 88 2.54 -3.12 -7.96
C GLY A 88 3.26 -3.20 -6.61
N ILE A 89 4.49 -2.69 -6.54
CA ILE A 89 5.25 -2.59 -5.28
C ILE A 89 4.54 -1.68 -4.27
N VAL A 90 4.13 -0.47 -4.68
CA VAL A 90 3.48 0.48 -3.76
C VAL A 90 2.15 -0.05 -3.25
N ILE A 91 1.36 -0.71 -4.10
CA ILE A 91 0.08 -1.33 -3.71
C ILE A 91 0.31 -2.43 -2.68
N GLY A 92 1.21 -3.38 -2.96
CA GLY A 92 1.50 -4.48 -2.03
C GLY A 92 2.14 -3.99 -0.73
N TRP A 93 3.02 -2.99 -0.78
CA TRP A 93 3.58 -2.37 0.43
C TRP A 93 2.49 -1.70 1.27
N THR A 94 1.58 -0.96 0.63
CA THR A 94 0.49 -0.28 1.34
C THR A 94 -0.49 -1.28 1.96
N HIS A 95 -0.75 -2.41 1.30
CA HIS A 95 -1.49 -3.53 1.88
C HIS A 95 -0.82 -4.05 3.15
N TYR A 96 0.48 -4.37 3.06
CA TYR A 96 1.27 -4.84 4.19
C TYR A 96 1.26 -3.85 5.37
N LEU A 97 1.45 -2.56 5.09
CA LEU A 97 1.35 -1.51 6.11
C LEU A 97 -0.02 -1.50 6.78
N ALA A 98 -1.11 -1.56 6.00
CA ALA A 98 -2.48 -1.41 6.52
C ALA A 98 -2.96 -2.61 7.33
N PHE A 99 -2.61 -3.84 6.93
CA PHE A 99 -3.24 -5.05 7.46
C PHE A 99 -2.33 -5.93 8.31
N ASP A 100 -1.00 -5.85 8.13
CA ASP A 100 -0.05 -6.73 8.82
C ASP A 100 0.83 -6.00 9.84
N LEU A 101 1.13 -4.72 9.61
CA LEU A 101 2.12 -3.97 10.39
C LEU A 101 1.54 -2.94 11.36
N PHE A 102 0.24 -2.65 11.28
CA PHE A 102 -0.46 -1.77 12.21
C PHE A 102 -1.22 -2.54 13.29
#